data_AF-A0A850NLD0-F1
#
_entry.id   AF-A0A850NLD0-F1
#
_cell.length_a   1.000
_cell.length_b   1.000
_cell.length_c   1.000
_cell.angle_alpha   90.00
_cell.angle_beta   90.00
_cell.angle_gamma   90.00
#
_symmetry.space_group_name_H-M   'P 1'
#
loop_
_entity.id
_entity.type
_entity.pdbx_description
1 polymer ?
#
loop_
_entity_poly.entity_id
_entity_poly.type
_entity_poly.pdbx_seq_one_letter_code
_entity_poly.pdbx_strand_id
1 'polypeptide(L)'
;MKPFLHIAFLFSVSVAFAQEGLYNSGNFTVHNDAQVGLHTNLINDANFDQTTGLVGFYGNRPITVTGSIPPTFWDTEILMDNNVFLDIPLMVRNNVNFILGDFLTPTNTPTVNLNFMEDGFFGGESDDSKVTGFAEVNNRNVFSFPVGDAEQLRPLTFNAQGTVPQAICAYFFENPSAPTSISQTFDVEEKVNNIGTVTDREFWILQGNTPVQVTISWNTRSSLITIPNATVESIIVVGWNKSSNQWVVIGNTAYSGDITNGFVTSETFVPNDYAAITFGTVPLPTDTFAVNNPTLGNYFLSPNGDGTNDFLVIDGMEESPNNSLRIFNRYGQKVFEKINYTNEFRGVANTGSMVPNPANGLPEGVYFYLVTLDDLGLEYNGFLFLDK
;
A
#
# COMPACT_ATOMS: atom_id res chain seq x y z
N MET A 1 58.21 -12.97 -78.23
CA MET A 1 57.86 -12.80 -76.81
C MET A 1 56.44 -12.26 -76.73
N LYS A 2 55.47 -13.01 -76.18
CA LYS A 2 54.10 -12.52 -75.98
C LYS A 2 54.03 -11.87 -74.59
N PRO A 3 53.50 -10.65 -74.45
CA PRO A 3 53.37 -10.04 -73.13
C PRO A 3 52.17 -10.67 -72.41
N PHE A 4 52.37 -11.14 -71.19
CA PHE A 4 51.28 -11.54 -70.32
C PHE A 4 50.68 -10.27 -69.70
N LEU A 5 49.39 -10.06 -69.95
CA LEU A 5 48.62 -9.00 -69.30
C LEU A 5 48.08 -9.56 -67.98
N HIS A 6 48.51 -9.00 -66.85
CA HIS A 6 47.99 -9.37 -65.53
C HIS A 6 46.87 -8.40 -65.18
N ILE A 7 45.62 -8.88 -65.16
CA ILE A 7 44.46 -8.12 -64.70
C ILE A 7 44.33 -8.35 -63.20
N ALA A 8 44.61 -7.33 -62.41
CA ALA A 8 44.34 -7.33 -60.97
C ALA A 8 42.85 -7.07 -60.75
N PHE A 9 42.12 -8.06 -60.22
CA PHE A 9 40.74 -7.90 -59.76
C PHE A 9 40.75 -7.27 -58.36
N LEU A 10 40.29 -6.03 -58.25
CA LEU A 10 40.05 -5.37 -56.97
C LEU A 10 38.66 -5.79 -56.47
N PHE A 11 38.60 -6.66 -55.46
CA PHE A 11 37.34 -6.95 -54.76
C PHE A 11 37.07 -5.84 -53.75
N SER A 12 36.14 -4.93 -54.08
CA SER A 12 35.59 -3.98 -53.11
C SER A 12 34.44 -4.65 -52.35
N VAL A 13 34.64 -4.90 -51.05
CA VAL A 13 33.56 -5.31 -50.14
C VAL A 13 32.92 -4.02 -49.59
N SER A 14 31.69 -3.74 -49.98
CA SER A 14 30.87 -2.68 -49.38
C SER A 14 29.99 -3.29 -48.28
N VAL A 15 30.20 -2.87 -47.04
CA VAL A 15 29.30 -3.20 -45.92
C VAL A 15 28.17 -2.17 -45.94
N ALA A 16 26.95 -2.60 -46.21
CA ALA A 16 25.76 -1.76 -46.06
C ALA A 16 25.15 -2.01 -44.69
N PHE A 17 25.05 -0.98 -43.85
CA PHE A 17 24.26 -1.03 -42.63
C PHE A 17 22.80 -0.79 -43.01
N ALA A 18 21.94 -1.78 -42.76
CA ALA A 18 20.50 -1.58 -42.87
C ALA A 18 20.02 -0.71 -41.70
N GLN A 19 18.98 0.10 -41.92
CA GLN A 19 18.39 0.92 -40.89
C GLN A 19 17.74 0.03 -39.82
N GLU A 20 18.07 0.23 -38.54
CA GLU A 20 17.62 -0.62 -37.43
C GLU A 20 16.19 -0.32 -36.95
N GLY A 21 15.52 0.67 -37.55
CA GLY A 21 14.19 1.14 -37.17
C GLY A 21 13.64 2.24 -38.08
N LEU A 22 12.43 2.72 -37.79
CA LEU A 22 11.92 3.97 -38.35
C LEU A 22 12.65 5.13 -37.68
N TYR A 23 13.50 5.83 -38.44
CA TYR A 23 14.20 7.02 -37.95
C TYR A 23 13.45 8.29 -38.35
N ASN A 24 13.04 9.07 -37.36
CA ASN A 24 12.54 10.41 -37.58
C ASN A 24 13.59 11.47 -37.19
N SER A 25 14.06 12.22 -38.17
CA SER A 25 15.00 13.34 -37.99
C SER A 25 14.46 14.66 -38.54
N GLY A 26 13.16 14.74 -38.83
CA GLY A 26 12.48 15.93 -39.35
C GLY A 26 11.08 16.10 -38.74
N ASN A 27 10.33 17.08 -39.23
CA ASN A 27 8.95 17.26 -38.77
C ASN A 27 8.10 16.07 -39.26
N PHE A 28 7.53 15.33 -38.32
CA PHE A 28 6.62 14.23 -38.60
C PHE A 28 5.23 14.56 -38.09
N THR A 29 4.22 14.40 -38.94
CA THR A 29 2.82 14.66 -38.58
C THR A 29 1.98 13.52 -39.13
N VAL A 30 1.18 12.90 -38.25
CA VAL A 30 0.12 11.96 -38.64
C VAL A 30 -1.19 12.71 -38.57
N HIS A 31 -1.82 12.95 -39.71
CA HIS A 31 -3.08 13.68 -39.78
C HIS A 31 -4.27 12.81 -39.33
N ASN A 32 -5.39 13.46 -39.04
CA ASN A 32 -6.66 12.81 -38.75
C ASN A 32 -6.98 11.72 -39.79
N ASP A 33 -7.51 10.59 -39.33
CA ASP A 33 -7.81 9.37 -40.10
C ASP A 33 -6.60 8.59 -40.64
N ALA A 34 -5.38 9.12 -40.54
CA ALA A 34 -4.19 8.35 -40.87
C ALA A 34 -3.83 7.39 -39.72
N GLN A 35 -3.41 6.18 -40.11
CA GLN A 35 -2.95 5.14 -39.19
C GLN A 35 -1.56 4.68 -39.63
N VAL A 36 -0.62 4.70 -38.68
CA VAL A 36 0.76 4.23 -38.89
C VAL A 36 0.99 3.03 -37.98
N GLY A 37 1.31 1.89 -38.58
CA GLY A 37 1.70 0.69 -37.83
C GLY A 37 3.21 0.50 -37.79
N LEU A 38 3.77 0.52 -36.58
CA LEU A 38 5.17 0.28 -36.31
C LEU A 38 5.39 -1.22 -36.05
N HIS A 39 6.18 -1.85 -36.91
CA HIS A 39 6.65 -3.24 -36.80
C HIS A 39 8.16 -3.35 -36.55
N THR A 40 8.79 -2.24 -36.18
CA THR A 40 10.24 -2.10 -35.98
C THR A 40 10.50 -1.00 -34.95
N ASN A 41 11.75 -0.89 -34.49
CA ASN A 41 12.17 0.15 -33.54
C ASN A 41 11.81 1.55 -34.03
N LEU A 42 11.46 2.44 -33.11
CA LEU A 42 11.27 3.86 -33.39
C LEU A 42 12.46 4.63 -32.84
N ILE A 43 13.09 5.44 -33.67
CA ILE A 43 14.18 6.34 -33.27
C ILE A 43 13.71 7.76 -33.59
N ASN A 44 13.47 8.58 -32.57
CA ASN A 44 12.91 9.92 -32.71
C ASN A 44 13.87 11.02 -32.24
N ASP A 45 14.44 11.75 -33.20
CA ASP A 45 15.32 12.90 -32.97
C ASP A 45 14.68 14.23 -33.39
N ALA A 46 13.38 14.22 -33.72
CA ALA A 46 12.66 15.39 -34.18
C ALA A 46 11.21 15.44 -33.64
N ASN A 47 10.56 16.58 -33.78
CA ASN A 47 9.22 16.78 -33.21
C ASN A 47 8.14 16.03 -34.01
N PHE A 48 7.23 15.42 -33.26
CA PHE A 48 5.89 15.08 -33.74
C PHE A 48 4.98 16.29 -33.56
N ASP A 49 4.77 17.08 -34.61
CA ASP A 49 3.98 18.32 -34.53
C ASP A 49 2.58 18.12 -35.10
N GLN A 50 1.55 18.60 -34.37
CA GLN A 50 0.14 18.56 -34.77
C GLN A 50 -0.40 17.18 -35.17
N THR A 51 0.19 16.11 -34.64
CA THR A 51 -0.32 14.73 -34.81
C THR A 51 -1.77 14.65 -34.30
N THR A 52 -2.65 14.05 -35.11
CA THR A 52 -4.09 13.84 -34.86
C THR A 52 -4.57 12.45 -35.30
N GLY A 53 -3.70 11.61 -35.86
CA GLY A 53 -3.99 10.23 -36.21
C GLY A 53 -3.37 9.21 -35.25
N LEU A 54 -3.49 7.94 -35.62
CA LEU A 54 -3.04 6.79 -34.81
C LEU A 54 -1.61 6.39 -35.19
N VAL A 55 -0.77 6.15 -34.17
CA VAL A 55 0.50 5.45 -34.31
C VAL A 55 0.48 4.22 -33.40
N GLY A 56 0.38 3.02 -33.97
CA GLY A 56 0.28 1.77 -33.22
C GLY A 56 1.55 0.93 -33.30
N PHE A 57 1.75 0.06 -32.30
CA PHE A 57 2.84 -0.92 -32.25
C PHE A 57 2.29 -2.32 -32.49
N TYR A 58 2.87 -3.03 -33.46
CA TYR A 58 2.37 -4.33 -33.90
C TYR A 58 3.49 -5.33 -34.16
N GLY A 59 3.34 -6.55 -33.68
CA GLY A 59 4.21 -7.66 -34.03
C GLY A 59 4.62 -8.52 -32.86
N ASN A 60 5.59 -9.39 -33.13
CA ASN A 60 6.01 -10.44 -32.21
C ASN A 60 7.48 -10.35 -31.81
N ARG A 61 8.14 -9.23 -32.08
CA ARG A 61 9.51 -8.96 -31.64
C ARG A 61 9.48 -7.70 -30.78
N PRO A 62 10.37 -7.59 -29.77
CA PRO A 62 10.52 -6.35 -29.03
C PRO A 62 10.67 -5.15 -29.97
N ILE A 63 9.92 -4.09 -29.71
CA ILE A 63 10.13 -2.77 -30.32
C ILE A 63 10.69 -1.86 -29.25
N THR A 64 11.78 -1.16 -29.55
CA THR A 64 12.34 -0.12 -28.68
C THR A 64 12.02 1.27 -29.25
N VAL A 65 11.61 2.18 -28.38
CA VAL A 65 11.46 3.61 -28.66
C VAL A 65 12.66 4.34 -28.06
N THR A 66 13.47 4.94 -28.93
CA THR A 66 14.72 5.63 -28.57
C THR A 66 14.78 7.01 -29.26
N GLY A 67 15.83 7.78 -28.98
CA GLY A 67 16.12 9.04 -29.66
C GLY A 67 16.40 10.18 -28.68
N SER A 68 16.59 11.39 -29.20
CA SER A 68 16.85 12.58 -28.37
C SER A 68 15.60 13.37 -28.00
N ILE A 69 14.46 13.11 -28.64
CA ILE A 69 13.22 13.86 -28.43
C ILE A 69 12.06 12.89 -28.15
N PRO A 70 11.33 13.03 -27.03
CA PRO A 70 10.12 12.26 -26.76
C PRO A 70 9.09 12.41 -27.90
N PRO A 71 8.63 11.31 -28.54
CA PRO A 71 7.53 11.38 -29.48
C PRO A 71 6.22 11.73 -28.77
N THR A 72 5.41 12.58 -29.42
CA THR A 72 4.06 12.95 -28.96
C THR A 72 3.02 12.43 -29.93
N PHE A 73 2.29 11.41 -29.51
CA PHE A 73 1.22 10.78 -30.29
C PHE A 73 -0.14 11.37 -29.89
N TRP A 74 -1.06 11.37 -30.85
CA TRP A 74 -2.45 11.68 -30.58
C TRP A 74 -3.13 10.46 -29.99
N ASP A 75 -3.25 9.41 -30.82
CA ASP A 75 -3.68 8.08 -30.40
C ASP A 75 -2.53 7.09 -30.58
N THR A 76 -2.44 6.12 -29.66
CA THR A 76 -1.55 4.97 -29.77
C THR A 76 -2.28 3.70 -29.39
N GLU A 77 -1.85 2.58 -29.96
CA GLU A 77 -2.32 1.27 -29.53
C GLU A 77 -1.17 0.26 -29.52
N ILE A 78 -1.32 -0.78 -28.72
CA ILE A 78 -0.33 -1.85 -28.58
C ILE A 78 -0.98 -3.21 -28.80
N LEU A 79 -0.47 -3.94 -29.79
CA LEU A 79 -0.77 -5.33 -30.09
C LEU A 79 0.55 -6.07 -30.34
N MET A 80 1.25 -6.37 -29.24
CA MET A 80 2.63 -6.84 -29.24
C MET A 80 2.79 -8.10 -28.39
N ASP A 81 3.28 -9.21 -28.97
CA ASP A 81 3.57 -10.42 -28.19
C ASP A 81 4.80 -10.24 -27.27
N ASN A 82 5.72 -9.33 -27.63
CA ASN A 82 7.02 -9.16 -26.98
C ASN A 82 7.28 -7.70 -26.53
N ASN A 83 6.21 -6.98 -26.18
CA ASN A 83 6.20 -5.66 -25.52
C ASN A 83 6.87 -4.52 -26.31
N VAL A 84 6.67 -3.29 -25.84
CA VAL A 84 7.33 -2.07 -26.33
C VAL A 84 8.22 -1.53 -25.20
N PHE A 85 9.51 -1.36 -25.47
CA PHE A 85 10.49 -0.84 -24.53
C PHE A 85 10.71 0.65 -24.76
N LEU A 86 10.50 1.47 -23.74
CA LEU A 86 10.71 2.91 -23.82
C LEU A 86 12.06 3.26 -23.20
N ASP A 87 13.01 3.76 -24.00
CA ASP A 87 14.26 4.36 -23.50
C ASP A 87 14.14 5.89 -23.33
N ILE A 88 13.10 6.47 -23.93
CA ILE A 88 12.64 7.85 -23.77
C ILE A 88 11.13 7.88 -23.51
N PRO A 89 10.59 8.95 -22.90
CA PRO A 89 9.15 9.08 -22.72
C PRO A 89 8.35 8.96 -24.02
N LEU A 90 7.16 8.39 -23.91
CA LEU A 90 6.14 8.45 -24.95
C LEU A 90 4.96 9.29 -24.44
N MET A 91 4.70 10.42 -25.10
CA MET A 91 3.61 11.32 -24.72
C MET A 91 2.36 11.00 -25.53
N VAL A 92 1.20 10.87 -24.88
CA VAL A 92 -0.07 10.55 -25.54
C VAL A 92 -1.13 11.58 -25.17
N ARG A 93 -1.70 12.21 -26.19
CA ARG A 93 -2.64 13.33 -26.02
C ARG A 93 -4.10 12.92 -25.89
N ASN A 94 -4.51 11.81 -26.49
CA ASN A 94 -5.91 11.41 -26.56
C ASN A 94 -6.14 9.98 -26.06
N ASN A 95 -5.75 8.93 -26.79
CA ASN A 95 -6.04 7.55 -26.37
C ASN A 95 -4.82 6.62 -26.39
N VAL A 96 -4.68 5.79 -25.36
CA VAL A 96 -3.88 4.56 -25.38
C VAL A 96 -4.82 3.35 -25.38
N ASN A 97 -4.82 2.59 -26.46
CA ASN A 97 -5.58 1.35 -26.55
C ASN A 97 -4.66 0.14 -26.27
N PHE A 98 -4.86 -0.49 -25.11
CA PHE A 98 -4.18 -1.71 -24.70
C PHE A 98 -4.92 -2.92 -25.29
N ILE A 99 -4.35 -3.56 -26.32
CA ILE A 99 -4.94 -4.77 -26.93
C ILE A 99 -4.21 -6.01 -26.42
N LEU A 100 -2.87 -5.99 -26.50
CA LEU A 100 -1.99 -7.05 -26.02
C LEU A 100 -0.57 -6.51 -25.85
N GLY A 101 0.11 -6.91 -24.77
CA GLY A 101 1.50 -6.56 -24.50
C GLY A 101 1.63 -5.29 -23.66
N ASP A 102 2.81 -5.15 -23.07
CA ASP A 102 3.10 -4.08 -22.13
C ASP A 102 3.94 -2.96 -22.76
N PHE A 103 3.71 -1.73 -22.30
CA PHE A 103 4.73 -0.68 -22.37
C PHE A 103 5.69 -0.87 -21.18
N LEU A 104 6.93 -1.24 -21.47
CA LEU A 104 7.99 -1.41 -20.50
C LEU A 104 8.80 -0.13 -20.38
N THR A 105 8.95 0.37 -19.16
CA THR A 105 9.81 1.54 -18.89
C THR A 105 10.85 1.22 -17.81
N PRO A 106 12.01 1.90 -17.79
CA PRO A 106 13.07 1.62 -16.83
C PRO A 106 12.59 1.89 -15.41
N THR A 107 12.67 0.85 -14.57
CA THR A 107 12.18 0.85 -13.18
C THR A 107 12.95 1.79 -12.24
N ASN A 108 14.13 2.26 -12.64
CA ASN A 108 14.98 3.17 -11.86
C ASN A 108 15.02 4.59 -12.42
N THR A 109 14.29 4.89 -13.51
CA THR A 109 14.32 6.19 -14.19
C THR A 109 12.88 6.70 -14.40
N PRO A 110 12.25 7.32 -13.38
CA PRO A 110 10.85 7.77 -13.44
C PRO A 110 10.54 8.78 -14.56
N THR A 111 11.57 9.46 -15.05
CA THR A 111 11.47 10.41 -16.17
C THR A 111 11.40 9.73 -17.53
N VAL A 112 11.48 8.40 -17.61
CA VAL A 112 11.21 7.60 -18.81
C VAL A 112 9.93 6.82 -18.53
N ASN A 113 8.83 7.30 -19.09
CA ASN A 113 7.49 6.85 -18.75
C ASN A 113 6.55 6.86 -19.97
N LEU A 114 5.42 6.17 -19.85
CA LEU A 114 4.26 6.41 -20.70
C LEU A 114 3.45 7.56 -20.10
N ASN A 115 3.41 8.70 -20.80
CA ASN A 115 2.77 9.91 -20.31
C ASN A 115 1.37 10.09 -20.92
N PHE A 116 0.37 10.12 -20.05
CA PHE A 116 -0.99 10.54 -20.36
C PHE A 116 -1.09 12.05 -20.15
N MET A 117 -1.12 12.81 -21.24
CA MET A 117 -1.24 14.26 -21.17
C MET A 117 -2.63 14.67 -20.65
N GLU A 118 -2.89 15.98 -20.55
CA GLU A 118 -4.11 16.55 -19.94
C GLU A 118 -5.43 15.90 -20.38
N ASP A 119 -5.58 15.59 -21.66
CA ASP A 119 -6.78 14.94 -22.22
C ASP A 119 -6.61 13.42 -22.41
N GLY A 120 -5.39 12.89 -22.24
CA GLY A 120 -5.04 11.49 -22.51
C GLY A 120 -5.75 10.50 -21.60
N PHE A 121 -6.50 9.58 -22.19
CA PHE A 121 -7.16 8.45 -21.52
C PHE A 121 -6.65 7.13 -22.10
N PHE A 122 -7.11 6.02 -21.54
CA PHE A 122 -6.80 4.69 -22.04
C PHE A 122 -8.01 3.76 -21.92
N GLY A 123 -7.91 2.60 -22.57
CA GLY A 123 -8.80 1.47 -22.34
C GLY A 123 -8.17 0.16 -22.80
N GLY A 124 -8.73 -0.95 -22.33
CA GLY A 124 -8.28 -2.30 -22.69
C GLY A 124 -7.18 -2.85 -21.79
N GLU A 125 -6.82 -2.13 -20.73
CA GLU A 125 -5.85 -2.57 -19.75
C GLU A 125 -6.27 -3.91 -19.11
N SER A 126 -5.30 -4.81 -18.94
CA SER A 126 -5.52 -6.14 -18.38
C SER A 126 -4.22 -6.70 -17.82
N ASP A 127 -4.27 -7.89 -17.23
CA ASP A 127 -3.08 -8.63 -16.82
C ASP A 127 -2.11 -8.87 -17.99
N ASP A 128 -2.62 -8.96 -19.22
CA ASP A 128 -1.85 -9.19 -20.45
C ASP A 128 -1.44 -7.91 -21.20
N SER A 129 -1.92 -6.72 -20.77
CA SER A 129 -1.59 -5.46 -21.46
C SER A 129 -1.72 -4.24 -20.54
N LYS A 130 -0.58 -3.66 -20.17
CA LYS A 130 -0.48 -2.55 -19.20
C LYS A 130 0.87 -1.82 -19.30
N VAL A 131 1.16 -0.95 -18.34
CA VAL A 131 2.49 -0.38 -18.14
C VAL A 131 3.23 -1.18 -17.07
N THR A 132 4.39 -1.73 -17.42
CA THR A 132 5.29 -2.36 -16.46
C THR A 132 6.50 -1.44 -16.29
N GLY A 133 6.54 -0.70 -15.17
CA GLY A 133 7.41 0.45 -14.95
C GLY A 133 6.61 1.70 -14.61
N PHE A 134 7.07 2.86 -15.07
CA PHE A 134 6.48 4.17 -14.77
C PHE A 134 5.48 4.65 -15.82
N ALA A 135 4.33 5.10 -15.35
CA ALA A 135 3.36 5.90 -16.09
C ALA A 135 3.26 7.29 -15.46
N GLU A 136 3.02 8.31 -16.28
CA GLU A 136 2.84 9.70 -15.85
C GLU A 136 1.48 10.23 -16.29
N VAL A 137 0.90 11.13 -15.50
CA VAL A 137 -0.27 11.91 -15.91
C VAL A 137 -0.13 13.39 -15.59
N ASN A 138 -0.69 14.25 -16.42
CA ASN A 138 -0.68 15.71 -16.23
C ASN A 138 -2.08 16.31 -16.07
N ASN A 139 -2.19 17.34 -15.24
CA ASN A 139 -3.39 18.18 -15.07
C ASN A 139 -4.69 17.41 -14.74
N ARG A 140 -4.62 16.38 -13.88
CA ARG A 140 -5.80 15.59 -13.46
C ARG A 140 -6.16 15.80 -12.00
N ASN A 141 -7.45 15.74 -11.67
CA ASN A 141 -7.93 15.63 -10.29
C ASN A 141 -8.16 14.17 -9.86
N VAL A 142 -8.46 13.29 -10.81
CA VAL A 142 -8.61 11.84 -10.60
C VAL A 142 -7.97 11.10 -11.77
N PHE A 143 -7.20 10.07 -11.48
CA PHE A 143 -6.64 9.18 -12.49
C PHE A 143 -6.33 7.80 -11.89
N SER A 144 -6.56 6.75 -12.67
CA SER A 144 -6.15 5.38 -12.35
C SER A 144 -4.96 5.01 -13.23
N PHE A 145 -3.81 4.71 -12.65
CA PHE A 145 -2.64 4.32 -13.41
C PHE A 145 -2.76 2.86 -13.88
N PRO A 146 -2.60 2.56 -15.19
CA PRO A 146 -2.64 1.20 -15.71
C PRO A 146 -1.28 0.51 -15.51
N VAL A 147 -0.78 0.50 -14.27
CA VAL A 147 0.53 -0.07 -13.92
C VAL A 147 0.40 -1.50 -13.38
N GLY A 148 1.43 -2.30 -13.56
CA GLY A 148 1.51 -3.65 -13.03
C GLY A 148 2.92 -4.22 -13.12
N ASP A 149 3.02 -5.52 -12.88
CA ASP A 149 4.26 -6.29 -13.08
C ASP A 149 4.12 -7.23 -14.28
N ALA A 150 5.05 -8.16 -14.46
CA ALA A 150 4.99 -9.09 -15.59
C ALA A 150 3.73 -9.99 -15.64
N GLU A 151 2.99 -10.12 -14.54
CA GLU A 151 1.87 -11.06 -14.43
C GLU A 151 0.50 -10.38 -14.22
N GLN A 152 0.44 -9.27 -13.49
CA GLN A 152 -0.84 -8.70 -13.05
C GLN A 152 -0.91 -7.18 -13.17
N LEU A 153 -2.07 -6.71 -13.60
CA LEU A 153 -2.46 -5.31 -13.50
C LEU A 153 -2.74 -4.97 -12.03
N ARG A 154 -2.09 -3.93 -11.53
CA ARG A 154 -2.13 -3.50 -10.13
C ARG A 154 -2.31 -1.99 -10.04
N PRO A 155 -3.51 -1.49 -10.44
CA PRO A 155 -3.74 -0.07 -10.58
C PRO A 155 -3.63 0.65 -9.24
N LEU A 156 -3.15 1.88 -9.30
CA LEU A 156 -3.29 2.85 -8.23
C LEU A 156 -4.16 3.99 -8.75
N THR A 157 -5.28 4.24 -8.10
CA THR A 157 -6.12 5.40 -8.39
C THR A 157 -5.81 6.50 -7.40
N PHE A 158 -5.54 7.72 -7.85
CA PHE A 158 -5.53 8.88 -6.95
C PHE A 158 -6.78 9.74 -7.13
N ASN A 159 -7.16 10.43 -6.05
CA ASN A 159 -8.20 11.44 -6.04
C ASN A 159 -7.71 12.66 -5.25
N ALA A 160 -7.78 13.83 -5.88
CA ALA A 160 -7.35 15.11 -5.34
C ALA A 160 -8.52 16.11 -5.31
N GLN A 161 -8.53 17.02 -4.33
CA GLN A 161 -9.51 18.10 -4.25
C GLN A 161 -9.30 19.20 -5.32
N GLY A 162 -8.14 19.21 -5.98
CA GLY A 162 -7.80 20.15 -7.05
C GLY A 162 -6.97 19.48 -8.14
N THR A 163 -6.59 20.24 -9.15
CA THR A 163 -5.76 19.75 -10.25
C THR A 163 -4.37 19.36 -9.75
N VAL A 164 -3.97 18.13 -10.04
CA VAL A 164 -2.60 17.63 -9.88
C VAL A 164 -1.84 17.95 -11.18
N PRO A 165 -0.86 18.87 -11.17
CA PRO A 165 -0.14 19.24 -12.39
C PRO A 165 0.64 18.07 -13.00
N GLN A 166 1.17 17.20 -12.14
CA GLN A 166 1.96 16.03 -12.52
C GLN A 166 1.88 14.96 -11.42
N ALA A 167 1.66 13.72 -11.83
CA ALA A 167 1.86 12.55 -10.99
C ALA A 167 2.52 11.40 -11.78
N ILE A 168 3.47 10.70 -11.17
CA ILE A 168 4.16 9.56 -11.76
C ILE A 168 3.96 8.35 -10.85
N CYS A 169 3.61 7.20 -11.41
CA CYS A 169 3.32 5.99 -10.65
C CYS A 169 4.01 4.77 -11.26
N ALA A 170 4.47 3.86 -10.40
CA ALA A 170 4.90 2.51 -10.76
C ALA A 170 4.49 1.51 -9.67
N TYR A 171 4.35 0.25 -10.07
CA TYR A 171 4.07 -0.88 -9.20
C TYR A 171 5.23 -1.87 -9.20
N PHE A 172 5.52 -2.46 -8.05
CA PHE A 172 6.55 -3.48 -7.88
C PHE A 172 6.03 -4.63 -7.03
N PHE A 173 6.01 -5.83 -7.60
CA PHE A 173 5.80 -7.08 -6.86
C PHE A 173 7.16 -7.61 -6.34
N GLU A 174 7.76 -6.85 -5.44
CA GLU A 174 9.07 -7.15 -4.86
C GLU A 174 9.06 -6.84 -3.35
N ASN A 175 9.97 -7.46 -2.60
CA ASN A 175 10.16 -7.14 -1.19
C ASN A 175 10.72 -5.72 -1.05
N PRO A 176 10.01 -4.78 -0.38
CA PRO A 176 10.49 -3.41 -0.18
C PRO A 176 11.86 -3.33 0.52
N SER A 177 12.21 -4.31 1.37
CA SER A 177 13.50 -4.35 2.08
C SER A 177 14.67 -4.77 1.18
N ALA A 178 14.40 -5.42 0.06
CA ALA A 178 15.41 -5.92 -0.87
C ALA A 178 14.88 -5.97 -2.32
N PRO A 179 14.45 -4.82 -2.89
CA PRO A 179 13.96 -4.78 -4.26
C PRO A 179 15.11 -5.04 -5.24
N THR A 180 14.78 -5.67 -6.36
CA THR A 180 15.71 -5.96 -7.46
C THR A 180 15.63 -4.94 -8.59
N SER A 181 14.49 -4.25 -8.71
CA SER A 181 14.22 -3.31 -9.80
C SER A 181 14.73 -1.89 -9.53
N ILE A 182 15.04 -1.55 -8.28
CA ILE A 182 15.49 -0.21 -7.86
C ILE A 182 16.66 -0.31 -6.89
N SER A 183 17.40 0.79 -6.73
CA SER A 183 18.55 0.86 -5.81
C SER A 183 18.19 1.23 -4.37
N GLN A 184 17.02 1.80 -4.15
CA GLN A 184 16.53 2.18 -2.83
C GLN A 184 15.96 0.96 -2.11
N THR A 185 16.12 0.92 -0.80
CA THR A 185 15.58 -0.14 0.07
C THR A 185 14.73 0.49 1.16
N PHE A 186 13.66 -0.18 1.54
CA PHE A 186 12.68 0.25 2.53
C PHE A 186 12.49 -0.88 3.55
N ASP A 187 13.32 -0.91 4.58
CA ASP A 187 13.29 -1.97 5.59
C ASP A 187 11.92 -2.01 6.28
N VAL A 188 11.20 -3.13 6.14
CA VAL A 188 9.84 -3.30 6.68
C VAL A 188 9.79 -3.33 8.20
N GLU A 189 10.93 -3.49 8.88
CA GLU A 189 11.04 -3.40 10.34
C GLU A 189 11.35 -1.99 10.84
N GLU A 190 11.85 -1.09 9.99
CA GLU A 190 12.04 0.33 10.32
C GLU A 190 10.71 1.07 10.22
N LYS A 191 9.91 1.03 11.27
CA LYS A 191 8.54 1.57 11.33
C LYS A 191 8.22 2.24 12.66
N VAL A 192 7.25 3.16 12.66
CA VAL A 192 6.71 3.70 13.91
C VAL A 192 5.97 2.62 14.71
N ASN A 193 5.95 2.77 16.04
CA ASN A 193 5.26 1.83 16.95
C ASN A 193 3.76 1.65 16.65
N ASN A 194 3.14 2.62 15.98
CA ASN A 194 1.73 2.61 15.58
C ASN A 194 1.48 1.82 14.29
N ILE A 195 2.42 0.96 13.86
CA ILE A 195 2.23 0.00 12.77
C ILE A 195 2.50 -1.41 13.32
N GLY A 196 1.62 -2.36 13.03
CA GLY A 196 1.83 -3.78 13.34
C GLY A 196 2.83 -4.40 12.38
N THR A 197 2.35 -4.96 11.28
CA THR A 197 3.20 -5.54 10.23
C THR A 197 3.16 -4.66 8.98
N VAL A 198 4.31 -4.37 8.38
CA VAL A 198 4.42 -3.83 7.03
C VAL A 198 4.66 -5.01 6.09
N THR A 199 3.95 -5.07 4.96
CA THR A 199 4.10 -6.20 4.05
C THR A 199 5.43 -6.19 3.31
N ASP A 200 5.98 -7.39 3.09
CA ASP A 200 7.24 -7.62 2.37
C ASP A 200 7.01 -8.10 0.93
N ARG A 201 5.81 -7.84 0.36
CA ARG A 201 5.35 -8.49 -0.88
C ARG A 201 5.34 -7.59 -2.10
N GLU A 202 4.87 -6.37 -1.91
CA GLU A 202 4.65 -5.43 -3.01
C GLU A 202 4.70 -4.00 -2.51
N PHE A 203 4.94 -3.06 -3.42
CA PHE A 203 4.85 -1.63 -3.13
C PHE A 203 4.56 -0.83 -4.40
N TRP A 204 4.09 0.39 -4.21
CA TRP A 204 3.93 1.39 -5.26
C TRP A 204 4.87 2.56 -4.99
N ILE A 205 5.39 3.14 -6.07
CA ILE A 205 6.02 4.46 -6.03
C ILE A 205 5.03 5.43 -6.64
N LEU A 206 4.68 6.49 -5.91
CA LEU A 206 3.86 7.59 -6.39
C LEU A 206 4.60 8.91 -6.15
N GLN A 207 4.81 9.69 -7.20
CA GLN A 207 5.44 11.01 -7.14
C GLN A 207 4.42 12.08 -7.48
N GLY A 208 4.46 13.20 -6.76
CA GLY A 208 3.52 14.31 -6.91
C GLY A 208 3.59 15.27 -5.72
N ASN A 209 3.39 16.56 -5.99
CA ASN A 209 3.45 17.62 -4.95
C ASN A 209 2.06 18.01 -4.41
N THR A 210 0.99 17.62 -5.10
CA THR A 210 -0.38 17.92 -4.66
C THR A 210 -0.85 16.86 -3.67
N PRO A 211 -1.48 17.23 -2.55
CA PRO A 211 -2.11 16.27 -1.65
C PRO A 211 -3.21 15.45 -2.34
N VAL A 212 -3.17 14.13 -2.20
CA VAL A 212 -4.12 13.19 -2.80
C VAL A 212 -4.52 12.10 -1.80
N GLN A 213 -5.67 11.47 -2.03
CA GLN A 213 -5.97 10.14 -1.52
C GLN A 213 -5.61 9.12 -2.60
N VAL A 214 -5.21 7.91 -2.20
CA VAL A 214 -4.98 6.80 -3.14
C VAL A 214 -5.87 5.62 -2.80
N THR A 215 -6.35 4.92 -3.83
CA THR A 215 -7.02 3.63 -3.72
C THR A 215 -6.15 2.56 -4.37
N ILE A 216 -5.80 1.54 -3.59
CA ILE A 216 -5.03 0.38 -4.02
C ILE A 216 -5.76 -0.90 -3.59
N SER A 217 -5.68 -1.94 -4.42
CA SER A 217 -6.33 -3.23 -4.16
C SER A 217 -5.32 -4.29 -3.74
N TRP A 218 -5.76 -5.32 -3.03
CA TRP A 218 -4.99 -6.55 -2.77
C TRP A 218 -5.75 -7.76 -3.30
N ASN A 219 -5.00 -8.83 -3.57
CA ASN A 219 -5.54 -10.11 -3.99
C ASN A 219 -4.76 -11.26 -3.31
N THR A 220 -5.04 -12.51 -3.69
CA THR A 220 -4.35 -13.69 -3.14
C THR A 220 -2.82 -13.57 -3.21
N ARG A 221 -2.27 -12.90 -4.24
CA ARG A 221 -0.84 -12.74 -4.45
C ARG A 221 -0.20 -11.80 -3.42
N SER A 222 -0.94 -10.77 -3.00
CA SER A 222 -0.56 -9.87 -1.90
C SER A 222 -0.33 -10.61 -0.58
N SER A 223 -0.89 -11.81 -0.42
CA SER A 223 -0.66 -12.70 0.72
C SER A 223 -0.95 -12.08 2.09
N LEU A 224 -1.87 -11.10 2.18
CA LEU A 224 -2.18 -10.40 3.44
C LEU A 224 -2.69 -11.35 4.54
N ILE A 225 -3.32 -12.47 4.15
CA ILE A 225 -3.78 -13.53 5.08
C ILE A 225 -2.64 -14.17 5.89
N THR A 226 -1.40 -14.04 5.44
CA THR A 226 -0.23 -14.60 6.15
C THR A 226 0.23 -13.71 7.30
N ILE A 227 -0.25 -12.47 7.37
CA ILE A 227 0.04 -11.55 8.46
C ILE A 227 -0.72 -12.05 9.72
N PRO A 228 -0.03 -12.31 10.83
CA PRO A 228 -0.67 -12.83 12.04
C PRO A 228 -1.82 -11.92 12.52
N ASN A 229 -2.99 -12.52 12.72
CA ASN A 229 -4.21 -11.86 13.23
C ASN A 229 -4.72 -10.69 12.35
N ALA A 230 -4.26 -10.57 11.10
CA ALA A 230 -4.76 -9.54 10.20
C ALA A 230 -6.23 -9.80 9.83
N THR A 231 -7.06 -8.78 10.06
CA THR A 231 -8.42 -8.70 9.54
C THR A 231 -8.47 -7.63 8.44
N VAL A 232 -9.51 -7.65 7.61
CA VAL A 232 -9.70 -6.60 6.59
C VAL A 232 -9.73 -5.20 7.20
N GLU A 233 -10.29 -5.07 8.40
CA GLU A 233 -10.42 -3.80 9.14
C GLU A 233 -9.07 -3.31 9.69
N SER A 234 -8.11 -4.23 9.86
CA SER A 234 -6.77 -3.88 10.32
C SER A 234 -5.87 -3.33 9.22
N ILE A 235 -6.23 -3.51 7.94
CA ILE A 235 -5.39 -3.12 6.80
C ILE A 235 -5.40 -1.59 6.63
N ILE A 236 -4.20 -1.02 6.59
CA ILE A 236 -3.96 0.41 6.38
C ILE A 236 -2.94 0.62 5.26
N VAL A 237 -2.93 1.82 4.68
CA VAL A 237 -1.82 2.26 3.83
C VAL A 237 -0.70 2.80 4.72
N VAL A 238 0.52 2.38 4.45
CA VAL A 238 1.74 2.90 5.07
C VAL A 238 2.67 3.44 4.01
N GLY A 239 3.48 4.44 4.37
CA GLY A 239 4.44 5.05 3.46
C GLY A 239 5.82 5.15 4.07
N TRP A 240 6.86 4.88 3.28
CA TRP A 240 8.25 5.11 3.66
C TRP A 240 8.55 6.60 3.61
N ASN A 241 8.57 7.26 4.77
CA ASN A 241 8.78 8.70 4.84
C ASN A 241 10.25 9.04 4.59
N LYS A 242 10.52 9.93 3.61
CA LYS A 242 11.88 10.31 3.21
C LYS A 242 12.64 11.10 4.28
N SER A 243 11.93 11.81 5.16
CA SER A 243 12.57 12.64 6.19
C SER A 243 12.99 11.84 7.42
N SER A 244 12.19 10.84 7.80
CA SER A 244 12.47 9.99 8.96
C SER A 244 13.11 8.64 8.60
N ASN A 245 13.18 8.27 7.32
CA ASN A 245 13.71 6.98 6.83
C ASN A 245 13.08 5.77 7.56
N GLN A 246 11.76 5.80 7.70
CA GLN A 246 10.99 4.72 8.31
C GLN A 246 9.56 4.72 7.75
N TRP A 247 8.88 3.59 7.86
CA TRP A 247 7.45 3.47 7.57
C TRP A 247 6.62 4.25 8.61
N VAL A 248 5.73 5.09 8.12
CA VAL A 248 4.74 5.82 8.92
C VAL A 248 3.33 5.53 8.40
N VAL A 249 2.35 5.72 9.28
CA VAL A 249 0.94 5.52 8.96
C VAL A 249 0.49 6.61 7.98
N ILE A 250 -0.02 6.20 6.81
CA ILE A 250 -0.88 7.06 5.98
C ILE A 250 -2.33 6.83 6.39
N GLY A 251 -2.70 5.62 6.78
CA GLY A 251 -4.03 5.28 7.26
C GLY A 251 -5.00 4.94 6.14
N ASN A 252 -6.29 4.94 6.47
CA ASN A 252 -7.37 4.61 5.55
C ASN A 252 -8.65 5.37 5.88
N THR A 253 -9.43 5.70 4.84
CA THR A 253 -10.74 6.35 4.94
C THR A 253 -11.88 5.44 4.50
N ALA A 254 -11.58 4.44 3.67
CA ALA A 254 -12.54 3.43 3.22
C ALA A 254 -11.81 2.13 2.89
N TYR A 255 -12.50 1.01 3.04
CA TYR A 255 -12.04 -0.30 2.60
C TYR A 255 -13.24 -1.19 2.27
N SER A 256 -13.03 -2.23 1.48
CA SER A 256 -14.03 -3.26 1.19
C SER A 256 -13.38 -4.57 0.79
N GLY A 257 -14.13 -5.67 0.85
CA GLY A 257 -13.66 -7.01 0.55
C GLY A 257 -13.35 -7.83 1.81
N ASP A 258 -12.46 -8.81 1.65
CA ASP A 258 -11.96 -9.69 2.71
C ASP A 258 -10.42 -9.69 2.74
N ILE A 259 -9.82 -10.45 3.66
CA ILE A 259 -8.35 -10.49 3.83
C ILE A 259 -7.59 -11.06 2.61
N THR A 260 -8.29 -11.76 1.71
CA THR A 260 -7.69 -12.34 0.50
C THR A 260 -7.90 -11.41 -0.70
N ASN A 261 -9.05 -10.75 -0.82
CA ASN A 261 -9.33 -9.84 -1.94
C ASN A 261 -10.10 -8.61 -1.48
N GLY A 262 -9.59 -7.43 -1.79
CA GLY A 262 -10.24 -6.18 -1.39
C GLY A 262 -9.48 -4.95 -1.84
N PHE A 263 -9.88 -3.80 -1.33
CA PHE A 263 -9.20 -2.53 -1.55
C PHE A 263 -9.25 -1.63 -0.33
N VAL A 264 -8.33 -0.67 -0.29
CA VAL A 264 -8.26 0.38 0.71
C VAL A 264 -8.04 1.73 0.03
N THR A 265 -8.74 2.74 0.53
CA THR A 265 -8.51 4.15 0.20
C THR A 265 -7.80 4.81 1.37
N SER A 266 -6.68 5.46 1.11
CA SER A 266 -5.85 6.11 2.13
C SER A 266 -6.49 7.37 2.73
N GLU A 267 -5.89 7.93 3.79
CA GLU A 267 -6.07 9.36 4.09
C GLU A 267 -5.34 10.23 3.06
N THR A 268 -5.55 11.55 3.13
CA THR A 268 -4.87 12.50 2.24
C THR A 268 -3.42 12.70 2.65
N PHE A 269 -2.49 12.56 1.70
CA PHE A 269 -1.06 12.79 1.91
C PHE A 269 -0.41 13.43 0.68
N VAL A 270 0.80 13.98 0.84
CA VAL A 270 1.61 14.48 -0.28
C VAL A 270 2.52 13.34 -0.76
N PRO A 271 2.37 12.83 -2.01
CA PRO A 271 3.15 11.69 -2.47
C PRO A 271 4.67 11.88 -2.37
N ASN A 272 5.17 13.08 -2.68
CA ASN A 272 6.61 13.36 -2.65
C ASN A 272 7.24 13.33 -1.26
N ASP A 273 6.48 13.29 -0.17
CA ASP A 273 7.03 13.06 1.18
C ASP A 273 7.46 11.59 1.39
N TYR A 274 6.97 10.69 0.52
CA TYR A 274 7.16 9.25 0.63
C TYR A 274 7.96 8.70 -0.56
N ALA A 275 8.82 7.71 -0.31
CA ALA A 275 9.56 7.03 -1.36
C ALA A 275 8.80 5.82 -1.94
N ALA A 276 8.02 5.15 -1.09
CA ALA A 276 7.18 4.03 -1.45
C ALA A 276 5.95 4.00 -0.54
N ILE A 277 4.87 3.38 -1.02
CA ILE A 277 3.70 3.04 -0.23
C ILE A 277 3.38 1.55 -0.38
N THR A 278 2.84 0.95 0.68
CA THR A 278 2.41 -0.45 0.69
C THR A 278 1.32 -0.66 1.74
N PHE A 279 0.91 -1.91 1.94
CA PHE A 279 0.02 -2.30 3.01
C PHE A 279 0.77 -2.44 4.33
N GLY A 280 0.11 -2.02 5.39
CA GLY A 280 0.45 -2.43 6.74
C GLY A 280 -0.79 -2.82 7.50
N THR A 281 -0.60 -3.26 8.74
CA THR A 281 -1.70 -3.41 9.70
C THR A 281 -1.60 -2.33 10.76
N VAL A 282 -2.74 -1.91 11.31
CA VAL A 282 -2.73 -1.31 12.64
C VAL A 282 -2.04 -2.30 13.62
N PRO A 283 -1.33 -1.81 14.64
CA PRO A 283 -0.82 -2.67 15.69
C PRO A 283 -2.00 -3.46 16.23
N LEU A 284 -1.77 -4.75 16.48
CA LEU A 284 -2.61 -5.41 17.47
C LEU A 284 -2.51 -4.55 18.73
N PRO A 285 -3.61 -4.34 19.48
CA PRO A 285 -3.49 -3.81 20.83
C PRO A 285 -2.38 -4.61 21.50
N THR A 286 -1.26 -3.98 21.84
CA THR A 286 -0.09 -4.63 22.45
C THR A 286 -0.39 -5.21 23.82
N ASP A 287 -1.63 -5.06 24.24
CA ASP A 287 -2.14 -5.54 25.48
C ASP A 287 -2.71 -6.95 25.30
N THR A 288 -1.84 -7.93 25.52
CA THR A 288 -2.23 -9.34 25.66
C THR A 288 -3.39 -9.51 26.64
N PHE A 289 -3.58 -8.60 27.60
CA PHE A 289 -4.73 -8.63 28.49
C PHE A 289 -6.04 -8.29 27.79
N ALA A 290 -6.12 -7.20 27.02
CA ALA A 290 -7.32 -6.86 26.25
C ALA A 290 -7.65 -7.89 25.15
N VAL A 291 -6.62 -8.45 24.53
CA VAL A 291 -6.77 -9.47 23.48
C VAL A 291 -7.24 -10.81 24.05
N ASN A 292 -6.75 -11.23 25.22
CA ASN A 292 -7.16 -12.49 25.87
C ASN A 292 -8.41 -12.34 26.76
N ASN A 293 -8.66 -11.16 27.31
CA ASN A 293 -9.75 -10.85 28.24
C ASN A 293 -10.50 -9.59 27.75
N PRO A 294 -11.25 -9.67 26.63
CA PRO A 294 -12.02 -8.55 26.10
C PRO A 294 -13.10 -8.05 27.08
N THR A 295 -13.47 -8.88 28.06
CA THR A 295 -14.29 -8.52 29.21
C THR A 295 -13.80 -9.28 30.45
N LEU A 296 -13.78 -8.62 31.60
CA LEU A 296 -13.75 -9.35 32.88
C LEU A 296 -15.14 -9.96 33.14
N GLY A 297 -15.17 -11.24 33.50
CA GLY A 297 -16.42 -11.98 33.72
C GLY A 297 -17.19 -11.52 34.96
N ASN A 298 -18.26 -12.22 35.29
CA ASN A 298 -18.94 -12.03 36.57
C ASN A 298 -18.38 -13.01 37.60
N TYR A 299 -18.19 -12.55 38.83
CA TYR A 299 -17.54 -13.34 39.86
C TYR A 299 -18.52 -13.82 40.93
N PHE A 300 -18.21 -14.96 41.53
CA PHE A 300 -18.89 -15.47 42.72
C PHE A 300 -17.87 -15.50 43.86
N LEU A 301 -18.21 -14.92 45.01
CA LEU A 301 -17.36 -14.85 46.18
C LEU A 301 -18.04 -15.50 47.37
N SER A 302 -17.37 -16.47 48.01
CA SER A 302 -17.85 -17.19 49.20
C SER A 302 -16.75 -17.24 50.28
N PRO A 303 -16.55 -16.17 51.07
CA PRO A 303 -15.47 -16.06 52.07
C PRO A 303 -15.71 -16.92 53.33
N ASN A 304 -15.87 -18.24 53.17
CA ASN A 304 -16.16 -19.19 54.25
C ASN A 304 -14.90 -19.89 54.80
N GLY A 305 -13.72 -19.65 54.19
CA GLY A 305 -12.44 -20.22 54.59
C GLY A 305 -12.21 -21.67 54.14
N ASP A 306 -12.97 -22.16 53.16
CA ASP A 306 -12.79 -23.50 52.58
C ASP A 306 -11.70 -23.56 51.49
N GLY A 307 -11.10 -22.40 51.14
CA GLY A 307 -10.06 -22.27 50.13
C GLY A 307 -10.59 -22.01 48.71
N THR A 308 -11.90 -21.98 48.49
CA THR A 308 -12.54 -21.78 47.20
C THR A 308 -13.32 -20.47 47.18
N ASN A 309 -13.02 -19.58 46.23
CA ASN A 309 -13.68 -18.27 46.09
C ASN A 309 -13.65 -17.41 47.38
N ASP A 310 -12.63 -17.58 48.23
CA ASP A 310 -12.43 -16.78 49.44
C ASP A 310 -11.99 -15.34 49.13
N PHE A 311 -11.36 -15.14 47.97
CA PHE A 311 -10.85 -13.87 47.45
C PHE A 311 -11.36 -13.60 46.05
N LEU A 312 -11.57 -12.34 45.73
CA LEU A 312 -11.82 -11.95 44.35
C LEU A 312 -10.48 -12.03 43.59
N VAL A 313 -10.34 -13.05 42.76
CA VAL A 313 -9.19 -13.23 41.88
C VAL A 313 -9.57 -12.77 40.49
N ILE A 314 -8.84 -11.79 39.98
CA ILE A 314 -8.98 -11.29 38.61
C ILE A 314 -7.63 -11.58 37.94
N ASP A 315 -7.61 -12.61 37.11
CA ASP A 315 -6.40 -13.07 36.42
C ASP A 315 -5.76 -11.90 35.65
N GLY A 316 -4.43 -11.82 35.64
CA GLY A 316 -3.62 -10.83 34.92
C GLY A 316 -3.54 -9.43 35.57
N MET A 317 -4.24 -9.18 36.69
CA MET A 317 -4.04 -7.92 37.44
C MET A 317 -2.62 -7.80 38.01
N GLU A 318 -1.98 -8.92 38.33
CA GLU A 318 -0.60 -9.00 38.82
C GLU A 318 0.44 -8.52 37.81
N GLU A 319 0.12 -8.50 36.53
CA GLU A 319 1.03 -8.05 35.46
C GLU A 319 1.03 -6.53 35.30
N SER A 320 0.02 -5.83 35.83
CA SER A 320 -0.11 -4.38 35.82
C SER A 320 0.26 -3.79 37.20
N PRO A 321 1.47 -3.21 37.37
CA PRO A 321 1.92 -2.67 38.65
C PRO A 321 1.20 -1.38 39.08
N ASN A 322 0.31 -0.84 38.23
CA ASN A 322 -0.51 0.36 38.49
C ASN A 322 -2.02 0.05 38.35
N ASN A 323 -2.43 -1.17 38.65
CA ASN A 323 -3.84 -1.53 38.61
C ASN A 323 -4.63 -0.90 39.78
N SER A 324 -5.95 -0.76 39.63
CA SER A 324 -6.84 -0.43 40.74
C SER A 324 -8.15 -1.22 40.68
N LEU A 325 -8.68 -1.57 41.85
CA LEU A 325 -9.98 -2.20 42.02
C LEU A 325 -10.88 -1.31 42.86
N ARG A 326 -12.07 -1.01 42.35
CA ARG A 326 -13.14 -0.27 43.05
C ARG A 326 -14.41 -1.12 43.05
N ILE A 327 -15.07 -1.28 44.20
CA ILE A 327 -16.30 -2.06 44.34
C ILE A 327 -17.40 -1.18 44.92
N PHE A 328 -18.60 -1.30 44.37
CA PHE A 328 -19.79 -0.53 44.70
C PHE A 328 -20.95 -1.46 45.09
N ASN A 329 -21.76 -1.03 46.05
CA ASN A 329 -23.00 -1.73 46.37
C ASN A 329 -24.11 -1.41 45.32
N ARG A 330 -25.27 -2.07 45.46
CA ARG A 330 -26.46 -1.83 44.61
C ARG A 330 -27.00 -0.39 44.61
N TYR A 331 -26.56 0.46 45.53
CA TYR A 331 -26.94 1.86 45.63
C TYR A 331 -25.88 2.81 45.05
N GLY A 332 -24.83 2.28 44.41
CA GLY A 332 -23.74 3.06 43.84
C GLY A 332 -22.74 3.59 44.88
N GLN A 333 -22.81 3.14 46.13
CA GLN A 333 -21.85 3.55 47.16
C GLN A 333 -20.60 2.67 47.09
N LYS A 334 -19.42 3.31 47.02
CA LYS A 334 -18.13 2.62 47.03
C LYS A 334 -17.88 1.98 48.40
N VAL A 335 -17.76 0.65 48.41
CA VAL A 335 -17.53 -0.17 49.60
C VAL A 335 -16.08 -0.65 49.70
N PHE A 336 -15.39 -0.76 48.57
CA PHE A 336 -13.98 -1.14 48.55
C PHE A 336 -13.21 -0.33 47.51
N GLU A 337 -11.97 0.00 47.84
CA GLU A 337 -11.00 0.57 46.92
C GLU A 337 -9.59 0.10 47.26
N LYS A 338 -8.84 -0.30 46.24
CA LYS A 338 -7.43 -0.66 46.38
C LYS A 338 -6.66 -0.30 45.12
N ILE A 339 -5.52 0.34 45.32
CA ILE A 339 -4.48 0.55 44.29
C ILE A 339 -3.47 -0.60 44.44
N ASN A 340 -2.99 -1.11 43.32
CA ASN A 340 -2.11 -2.27 43.22
C ASN A 340 -2.73 -3.48 43.91
N TYR A 341 -3.95 -3.82 43.47
CA TYR A 341 -4.70 -4.96 43.95
C TYR A 341 -4.00 -6.26 43.55
N THR A 342 -3.83 -7.15 44.53
CA THR A 342 -3.24 -8.48 44.43
C THR A 342 -4.12 -9.47 45.21
N ASN A 343 -5.40 -9.55 44.85
CA ASN A 343 -6.36 -10.52 45.36
C ASN A 343 -6.71 -10.39 46.86
N GLU A 344 -6.73 -9.17 47.42
CA GLU A 344 -6.98 -8.97 48.86
C GLU A 344 -8.46 -8.82 49.25
N PHE A 345 -9.39 -8.74 48.30
CA PHE A 345 -10.79 -8.48 48.63
C PHE A 345 -11.47 -9.76 49.13
N ARG A 346 -11.86 -9.74 50.42
CA ARG A 346 -12.48 -10.84 51.19
C ARG A 346 -13.97 -10.63 51.47
N GLY A 347 -14.65 -9.77 50.70
CA GLY A 347 -16.01 -9.35 51.04
C GLY A 347 -16.09 -8.42 52.26
N VAL A 348 -15.01 -7.68 52.56
CA VAL A 348 -14.96 -6.70 53.66
C VAL A 348 -14.76 -5.30 53.08
N ALA A 349 -15.58 -4.35 53.52
CA ALA A 349 -15.48 -2.97 53.09
C ALA A 349 -14.27 -2.26 53.72
N ASN A 350 -13.61 -1.40 52.94
CA ASN A 350 -12.57 -0.48 53.45
C ASN A 350 -12.90 1.00 53.17
N THR A 351 -14.03 1.28 52.51
CA THR A 351 -14.52 2.65 52.24
C THR A 351 -16.02 2.80 52.55
N GLY A 352 -16.50 4.04 52.63
CA GLY A 352 -17.92 4.39 52.75
C GLY A 352 -18.47 4.42 54.19
N SER A 353 -19.77 4.68 54.34
CA SER A 353 -20.46 4.69 55.66
C SER A 353 -20.66 3.30 56.25
N MET A 354 -20.33 2.25 55.49
CA MET A 354 -20.27 0.86 55.91
C MET A 354 -18.84 0.46 56.25
N VAL A 355 -18.23 1.13 57.23
CA VAL A 355 -17.12 0.55 58.00
C VAL A 355 -17.68 -0.06 59.29
N PRO A 356 -18.49 -1.14 59.27
CA PRO A 356 -18.79 -1.84 60.50
C PRO A 356 -17.60 -2.76 60.81
N ASN A 357 -17.34 -2.92 62.10
CA ASN A 357 -16.60 -4.01 62.73
C ASN A 357 -16.13 -5.13 61.76
N PRO A 358 -14.81 -5.38 61.58
CA PRO A 358 -14.26 -6.40 60.69
C PRO A 358 -14.87 -7.80 60.82
N ALA A 359 -15.53 -8.07 61.95
CA ALA A 359 -16.22 -9.32 62.26
C ALA A 359 -17.45 -9.63 61.39
N ASN A 360 -18.11 -8.65 60.77
CA ASN A 360 -19.40 -8.87 60.10
C ASN A 360 -19.36 -8.84 58.56
N GLY A 361 -18.30 -8.33 57.93
CA GLY A 361 -18.18 -8.23 56.47
C GLY A 361 -19.31 -7.46 55.77
N LEU A 362 -19.31 -7.48 54.43
CA LEU A 362 -20.40 -6.95 53.61
C LEU A 362 -21.63 -7.88 53.64
N PRO A 363 -22.87 -7.36 53.53
CA PRO A 363 -24.07 -8.18 53.35
C PRO A 363 -24.04 -9.00 52.07
N GLU A 364 -24.70 -10.16 52.08
CA GLU A 364 -24.92 -10.97 50.88
C GLU A 364 -25.66 -10.16 49.80
N GLY A 365 -25.27 -10.38 48.55
CA GLY A 365 -25.92 -9.76 47.39
C GLY A 365 -24.97 -9.38 46.26
N VAL A 366 -25.52 -8.63 45.30
CA VAL A 366 -24.79 -8.19 44.10
C VAL A 366 -24.05 -6.88 44.38
N TYR A 367 -22.77 -6.87 44.00
CA TYR A 367 -21.89 -5.72 43.99
C TYR A 367 -21.36 -5.50 42.57
N PHE A 368 -21.04 -4.25 42.24
CA PHE A 368 -20.45 -3.89 40.95
C PHE A 368 -18.99 -3.56 41.16
N TYR A 369 -18.12 -4.01 40.27
CA TYR A 369 -16.71 -3.70 40.34
C TYR A 369 -16.26 -2.91 39.11
N LEU A 370 -15.20 -2.13 39.30
CA LEU A 370 -14.50 -1.35 38.28
C LEU A 370 -13.01 -1.60 38.46
N VAL A 371 -12.38 -2.17 37.44
CA VAL A 371 -10.95 -2.40 37.38
C VAL A 371 -10.34 -1.40 36.40
N THR A 372 -9.29 -0.70 36.80
CA THR A 372 -8.47 0.09 35.89
C THR A 372 -7.05 -0.44 35.85
N LEU A 373 -6.48 -0.47 34.65
CA LEU A 373 -5.08 -0.79 34.41
C LEU A 373 -4.45 0.47 33.82
N ASP A 374 -3.92 1.34 34.67
CA ASP A 374 -3.55 2.72 34.28
C ASP A 374 -2.34 2.75 33.32
N ASP A 375 -1.45 1.76 33.41
CA ASP A 375 -0.33 1.54 32.49
C ASP A 375 -0.79 1.14 31.08
N LEU A 376 -1.97 0.54 31.00
CA LEU A 376 -2.58 0.02 29.77
C LEU A 376 -3.70 0.91 29.23
N GLY A 377 -4.16 1.88 30.02
CA GLY A 377 -5.27 2.76 29.67
C GLY A 377 -6.62 2.03 29.56
N LEU A 378 -6.76 0.88 30.22
CA LEU A 378 -7.95 0.05 30.16
C LEU A 378 -8.84 0.21 31.39
N GLU A 379 -10.14 0.10 31.16
CA GLU A 379 -11.16 0.07 32.20
C GLU A 379 -12.16 -1.05 31.94
N TYR A 380 -12.39 -1.89 32.95
CA TYR A 380 -13.31 -3.01 32.92
C TYR A 380 -14.33 -2.87 34.03
N ASN A 381 -15.58 -3.24 33.74
CA ASN A 381 -16.63 -3.30 34.73
C ASN A 381 -17.39 -4.63 34.66
N GLY A 382 -18.03 -4.98 35.77
CA GLY A 382 -18.86 -6.17 35.88
C GLY A 382 -19.55 -6.23 37.23
N PHE A 383 -20.13 -7.38 37.54
CA PHE A 383 -20.70 -7.63 38.86
C PHE A 383 -20.11 -8.86 39.53
N LEU A 384 -20.14 -8.86 40.86
CA LEU A 384 -19.85 -10.01 41.68
C LEU A 384 -21.04 -10.30 42.59
N PHE A 385 -21.33 -11.57 42.81
CA PHE A 385 -22.28 -12.02 43.83
C PHE A 385 -21.50 -12.47 45.06
N LEU A 386 -21.81 -11.87 46.21
CA LEU A 386 -21.24 -12.23 47.50
C LEU A 386 -22.23 -13.13 48.25
N ASP A 387 -21.80 -14.34 48.55
CA ASP A 387 -22.48 -15.32 49.40
C ASP A 387 -21.61 -15.63 50.63
N LYS A 388 -22.17 -16.11 51.74
CA LYS A 388 -21.40 -16.41 52.96
C LYS A 388 -21.51 -17.84 53.44
#